data_AF-C7BEI7-F1
#
_entry.id   AF-C7BEI7-F1
#
_cell.length_a   1.000
_cell.length_b   1.000
_cell.length_c   1.000
_cell.angle_alpha   90.00
_cell.angle_beta   90.00
_cell.angle_gamma   90.00
#
_symmetry.space_group_name_H-M   'P 1'
#
loop_
_entity.id
_entity.type
_entity.pdbx_description
1 polymer ?
#
loop_
_entity_poly.entity_id
_entity_poly.type
_entity_poly.pdbx_seq_one_letter_code
_entity_poly.pdbx_strand_id
1 'polypeptide(L)'
;MVSQTRFFRFLKENFLLNEKFFFKKINFSSAIFFIFSGFLFGNLFCTFLICVRSIFIWDGFIILNFILFIEIINYIIYHKKGRFFLLFWNFPFSFQKKLFLKNFNYFKIGFLLGFFIDAFKVGS
;
A
#
# COMPACT_ATOMS: atom_id res chain seq x y z
N MET A 1 18.55 17.21 -46.09
CA MET A 1 17.34 17.11 -45.24
C MET A 1 16.97 15.64 -45.12
N VAL A 2 17.36 14.96 -44.04
CA VAL A 2 17.06 13.53 -43.86
C VAL A 2 15.65 13.40 -43.30
N SER A 3 14.77 12.76 -44.06
CA SER A 3 13.38 12.48 -43.68
C SER A 3 13.35 11.54 -42.47
N GLN A 4 12.92 12.06 -41.32
CA GLN A 4 12.67 11.23 -40.14
C GLN A 4 11.45 10.34 -40.43
N THR A 5 11.70 9.07 -40.74
CA THR A 5 10.63 8.09 -40.95
C THR A 5 9.85 7.88 -39.65
N ARG A 6 8.54 7.57 -39.76
CA ARG A 6 7.68 7.29 -38.58
C ARG A 6 8.29 6.25 -37.65
N PHE A 7 9.03 5.30 -38.23
CA PHE A 7 9.78 4.28 -37.50
C PHE A 7 10.90 4.85 -36.62
N PHE A 8 11.64 5.85 -37.12
CA PHE A 8 12.67 6.52 -36.33
C PHE A 8 12.09 7.32 -35.16
N ARG A 9 10.88 7.89 -35.33
CA ARG A 9 10.16 8.56 -34.24
C ARG A 9 9.71 7.57 -33.16
N PHE A 10 9.20 6.40 -33.56
CA PHE A 10 8.84 5.31 -32.63
C PHE A 10 10.06 4.79 -31.86
N LEU A 11 11.20 4.61 -32.52
CA LEU A 11 12.45 4.21 -31.86
C LEU A 11 12.94 5.28 -30.88
N LYS A 12 12.87 6.56 -31.25
CA LYS A 12 13.29 7.68 -30.39
C LYS A 12 12.37 7.85 -29.18
N GLU A 13 11.06 7.69 -29.36
CA GLU A 13 10.08 7.70 -28.27
C GLU A 13 10.32 6.55 -27.27
N ASN A 14 10.62 5.34 -27.75
CA ASN A 14 10.97 4.20 -26.88
C ASN A 14 12.32 4.36 -26.17
N PHE A 15 13.31 4.97 -26.83
CA PHE A 15 14.61 5.22 -26.22
C PHE A 15 14.53 6.28 -25.10
N LEU A 16 13.73 7.33 -25.28
CA LEU A 16 13.44 8.33 -24.24
C LEU A 16 12.61 7.76 -23.07
N LEU A 17 11.86 6.67 -23.29
CA LEU A 17 11.16 5.96 -22.21
C LEU A 17 12.14 5.15 -21.33
N ASN A 18 13.23 4.61 -21.88
CA ASN A 18 14.21 3.82 -21.12
C ASN A 18 14.88 4.60 -19.98
N GLU A 19 15.15 5.89 -20.18
CA GLU A 19 15.67 6.80 -19.13
C GLU A 19 14.69 6.92 -17.95
N LYS A 20 13.39 7.01 -18.24
CA LYS A 20 12.32 7.05 -17.20
C LYS A 20 12.14 5.70 -16.48
N PHE A 21 12.43 4.59 -17.16
CA PHE A 21 12.38 3.26 -16.54
C PHE A 21 13.47 3.05 -15.49
N PHE A 22 14.67 3.62 -15.67
CA PHE A 22 15.76 3.49 -14.70
C PHE A 22 15.42 4.10 -13.33
N PHE A 23 14.84 5.31 -13.29
CA PHE A 23 14.34 5.92 -12.04
C PHE A 23 13.16 5.16 -11.42
N LYS A 24 12.37 4.43 -12.23
CA LYS A 24 11.28 3.57 -11.76
C LYS A 24 11.80 2.27 -11.13
N LYS A 25 12.98 1.80 -11.56
CA LYS A 25 13.64 0.57 -11.09
C LYS A 25 14.07 0.66 -9.61
N ILE A 26 14.59 1.80 -9.17
CA ILE A 26 14.97 2.04 -7.76
C ILE A 26 13.76 1.93 -6.80
N ASN A 27 12.59 2.42 -7.22
CA ASN A 27 11.35 2.33 -6.43
C ASN A 27 10.67 0.95 -6.49
N PHE A 28 11.05 0.09 -7.44
CA PHE A 28 10.46 -1.23 -7.61
C PHE A 28 10.95 -2.20 -6.54
N SER A 29 12.26 -2.19 -6.27
CA SER A 29 12.85 -3.01 -5.20
C SER A 29 12.25 -2.65 -3.83
N SER A 30 12.14 -1.36 -3.52
CA SER A 30 11.50 -0.92 -2.28
C SER A 30 10.03 -1.33 -2.22
N ALA A 31 9.28 -1.22 -3.31
CA ALA A 31 7.87 -1.63 -3.34
C ALA A 31 7.70 -3.12 -3.04
N ILE A 32 8.51 -3.99 -3.66
CA ILE A 32 8.50 -5.44 -3.38
C ILE A 32 8.86 -5.70 -1.92
N PHE A 33 9.91 -5.05 -1.41
CA PHE A 33 10.32 -5.20 -0.02
C PHE A 33 9.20 -4.83 0.96
N PHE A 34 8.51 -3.71 0.74
CA PHE A 34 7.38 -3.30 1.58
C PHE A 34 6.18 -4.26 1.47
N ILE A 35 5.89 -4.80 0.28
CA ILE A 35 4.84 -5.81 0.11
C ILE A 35 5.18 -7.07 0.90
N PHE A 36 6.40 -7.60 0.79
CA PHE A 36 6.82 -8.79 1.54
C PHE A 36 6.84 -8.54 3.05
N SER A 37 7.35 -7.39 3.48
CA SER A 37 7.32 -7.01 4.90
C SER A 37 5.88 -6.94 5.41
N GLY A 38 4.98 -6.29 4.68
CA GLY A 38 3.56 -6.24 5.00
C GLY A 38 2.94 -7.62 5.11
N PHE A 39 3.23 -8.51 4.16
CA PHE A 39 2.76 -9.90 4.15
C PHE A 39 3.21 -10.68 5.40
N LEU A 40 4.48 -10.58 5.77
CA LEU A 40 5.01 -11.20 6.99
C LEU A 40 4.29 -10.68 8.24
N PHE A 41 4.13 -9.37 8.36
CA PHE A 41 3.39 -8.76 9.47
C PHE A 41 1.92 -9.14 9.48
N GLY A 42 1.27 -9.29 8.33
CA GLY A 42 -0.12 -9.74 8.23
C GLY A 42 -0.30 -11.13 8.84
N ASN A 43 0.57 -12.09 8.47
CA ASN A 43 0.52 -13.44 9.02
C ASN A 43 0.82 -13.49 10.52
N LEU A 44 1.80 -12.70 10.99
CA LEU A 44 2.09 -12.56 12.43
C LEU A 44 0.93 -11.92 13.19
N PHE A 45 0.20 -11.01 12.57
CA PHE A 45 -0.95 -10.38 13.19
C PHE A 45 -2.13 -11.33 13.29
N CYS A 46 -2.34 -12.23 12.32
CA CYS A 46 -3.37 -13.27 12.43
C CYS A 46 -3.12 -14.24 13.58
N THR A 47 -1.87 -14.66 13.80
CA THR A 47 -1.55 -15.48 14.98
C THR A 47 -1.76 -14.72 16.28
N PHE A 48 -1.44 -13.42 16.31
CA PHE A 48 -1.76 -12.55 17.44
C PHE A 48 -3.29 -12.40 17.65
N LEU A 49 -4.09 -12.34 16.59
CA LEU A 49 -5.56 -12.26 16.70
C LEU A 49 -6.16 -13.47 17.39
N ILE A 50 -5.58 -14.67 17.21
CA ILE A 50 -6.01 -15.86 17.94
C ILE A 50 -5.87 -15.66 19.45
N CYS A 51 -4.79 -15.01 19.91
CA CYS A 51 -4.59 -14.63 21.31
C CYS A 51 -5.55 -13.53 21.77
N VAL A 52 -5.89 -12.57 20.90
CA VAL A 52 -6.88 -11.54 21.25
C VAL A 52 -8.29 -12.13 21.38
N ARG A 53 -8.64 -13.11 20.53
CA ARG A 53 -9.93 -13.81 20.56
C ARG A 53 -10.13 -14.63 21.83
N SER A 54 -9.06 -15.12 22.48
CA SER A 54 -9.22 -15.79 23.78
C SER A 54 -9.59 -14.83 24.92
N ILE A 55 -9.34 -13.52 24.74
CA ILE A 55 -9.65 -12.48 25.73
C ILE A 55 -11.02 -11.84 25.43
N PHE A 56 -11.36 -11.66 24.16
CA PHE A 56 -12.61 -11.03 23.72
C PHE A 56 -13.55 -12.03 23.05
N ILE A 57 -14.73 -12.23 23.64
CA ILE A 57 -15.75 -13.17 23.16
C ILE A 57 -16.45 -12.69 21.88
N TRP A 58 -16.48 -11.39 21.61
CA TRP A 58 -17.22 -10.85 20.48
C TRP A 58 -16.30 -10.60 19.27
N ASP A 59 -16.32 -11.52 18.31
CA ASP A 59 -15.57 -11.40 17.04
C ASP A 59 -15.97 -10.14 16.25
N GLY A 60 -17.23 -9.68 16.40
CA GLY A 60 -17.71 -8.45 15.78
C GLY A 60 -16.95 -7.20 16.24
N PHE A 61 -16.51 -7.17 17.50
CA PHE A 61 -15.68 -6.08 18.02
C PHE A 61 -14.32 -6.04 17.33
N ILE A 62 -13.70 -7.19 17.15
CA ILE A 62 -12.38 -7.33 16.51
C ILE A 62 -12.47 -6.84 15.06
N ILE A 63 -13.51 -7.27 14.33
CA ILE A 63 -13.74 -6.87 12.94
C ILE A 63 -14.01 -5.36 12.84
N LEU A 64 -14.83 -4.79 13.73
CA LEU A 64 -15.15 -3.36 13.70
C LEU A 64 -13.89 -2.52 13.96
N ASN A 65 -13.08 -2.89 14.97
CA ASN A 65 -11.79 -2.22 15.22
C ASN A 65 -10.85 -2.34 14.01
N PHE A 66 -10.83 -3.48 13.34
CA PHE A 66 -10.01 -3.69 12.15
C PHE A 66 -10.43 -2.81 10.97
N ILE A 67 -11.75 -2.67 10.74
CA ILE A 67 -12.30 -1.78 9.70
C ILE A 67 -11.93 -0.32 10.00
N LEU A 68 -12.12 0.13 11.24
CA LEU A 68 -11.74 1.49 11.66
C LEU A 68 -10.23 1.73 11.48
N PHE A 69 -9.39 0.76 11.82
CA PHE A 69 -7.94 0.85 11.61
C PHE A 69 -7.57 1.00 10.13
N ILE A 70 -8.18 0.21 9.23
CA ILE A 70 -7.98 0.34 7.78
C ILE A 70 -8.45 1.70 7.27
N GLU A 71 -9.56 2.20 7.78
CA GLU A 71 -10.11 3.50 7.41
C GLU A 71 -9.18 4.66 7.84
N ILE A 72 -8.62 4.59 9.05
CA ILE A 72 -7.62 5.56 9.53
C ILE A 72 -6.38 5.55 8.62
N ILE A 73 -5.85 4.37 8.28
CA ILE A 73 -4.70 4.27 7.36
C ILE A 73 -5.06 4.87 5.99
N ASN A 74 -6.25 4.56 5.47
CA ASN A 74 -6.71 5.11 4.20
C ASN A 74 -6.83 6.64 4.23
N TYR A 75 -7.35 7.18 5.31
CA TYR A 75 -7.45 8.62 5.50
C TYR A 75 -6.06 9.27 5.49
N ILE A 76 -5.08 8.69 6.20
CA ILE A 76 -3.71 9.18 6.24
C ILE A 76 -3.05 9.14 4.85
N ILE A 77 -3.21 8.04 4.10
CA ILE A 77 -2.58 7.86 2.78
C ILE A 77 -3.19 8.79 1.73
N TYR A 78 -4.52 8.94 1.74
CA TYR A 78 -5.26 9.61 0.68
C TYR A 78 -5.78 10.99 1.08
N HIS A 79 -5.21 11.61 2.13
CA HIS A 79 -5.65 12.90 2.62
C HIS A 79 -5.74 13.94 1.49
N LYS A 80 -6.95 14.13 0.97
CA LYS A 80 -7.32 15.18 0.03
C LYS A 80 -7.96 16.29 0.85
N LYS A 81 -7.48 17.53 0.65
CA LYS A 81 -8.15 18.73 1.16
C LYS A 81 -9.64 18.64 0.81
N GLY A 82 -10.51 18.49 1.80
CA GLY A 82 -11.97 18.53 1.63
C GLY A 82 -12.77 17.28 2.02
N ARG A 83 -12.16 16.18 2.49
CA ARG A 83 -12.95 15.10 3.14
C ARG A 83 -13.07 15.36 4.64
N PHE A 84 -14.28 15.68 5.07
CA PHE A 84 -14.68 15.84 6.46
C PHE A 84 -14.69 14.45 7.11
N PHE A 85 -13.56 14.03 7.70
CA PHE A 85 -13.50 12.83 8.53
C PHE A 85 -13.72 13.25 9.99
N LEU A 86 -14.49 12.47 10.73
CA LEU A 86 -15.09 12.77 12.05
C LEU A 86 -14.10 13.06 13.20
N LEU A 87 -12.79 13.10 12.96
CA LEU A 87 -11.78 13.37 13.98
C LEU A 87 -10.86 14.53 13.56
N PHE A 88 -11.02 15.62 14.29
CA PHE A 88 -10.17 16.82 14.32
C PHE A 88 -8.69 16.45 14.47
N TRP A 89 -7.90 16.48 13.39
CA TRP A 89 -6.45 16.61 13.51
C TRP A 89 -5.87 17.39 12.33
N ASN A 90 -5.60 18.68 12.56
CA ASN A 90 -4.89 19.54 11.61
C ASN A 90 -3.38 19.27 11.70
N PHE A 91 -2.90 18.20 11.08
CA PHE A 91 -1.45 18.00 10.88
C PHE A 91 -1.02 18.55 9.50
N PRO A 92 -0.13 19.56 9.45
CA PRO A 92 0.45 20.00 8.19
C PRO A 92 1.36 18.90 7.63
N PHE A 93 0.92 18.23 6.57
CA PHE A 93 1.67 17.14 5.91
C PHE A 93 2.57 17.71 4.80
N SER A 94 3.88 17.63 4.98
CA SER A 94 4.94 18.11 4.07
C SER A 94 5.22 17.16 2.89
N PHE A 95 5.82 17.69 1.81
CA PHE A 95 6.02 17.04 0.50
C PHE A 95 6.87 15.73 0.55
N GLN A 96 7.84 15.63 1.45
CA GLN A 96 8.67 14.40 1.64
C GLN A 96 7.84 13.20 2.09
N LYS A 97 6.69 13.43 2.73
CA LYS A 97 5.79 12.37 3.19
C LYS A 97 5.17 11.61 2.02
N LYS A 98 5.11 12.17 0.79
CA LYS A 98 4.46 11.51 -0.36
C LYS A 98 5.16 10.22 -0.80
N LEU A 99 6.49 10.13 -0.69
CA LEU A 99 7.25 8.90 -0.97
C LEU A 99 7.03 7.85 0.12
N PHE A 100 7.09 8.26 1.39
CA PHE A 100 6.81 7.37 2.52
C PHE A 100 5.36 6.85 2.53
N LEU A 101 4.38 7.70 2.22
CA LEU A 101 2.97 7.32 2.10
C LEU A 101 2.75 6.29 1.00
N LYS A 102 3.50 6.39 -0.11
CA LYS A 102 3.46 5.40 -1.19
C LYS A 102 3.99 4.04 -0.72
N ASN A 103 5.09 4.03 0.05
CA ASN A 103 5.63 2.81 0.64
C ASN A 103 4.69 2.19 1.68
N PHE A 104 4.05 3.01 2.52
CA PHE A 104 2.99 2.57 3.44
C PHE A 104 1.81 1.93 2.71
N ASN A 105 1.47 2.41 1.52
CA ASN A 105 0.42 1.79 0.71
C ASN A 105 0.84 0.39 0.21
N TYR A 106 2.09 0.22 -0.22
CA TYR A 106 2.63 -1.10 -0.58
C TYR A 106 2.65 -2.06 0.61
N PHE A 107 3.03 -1.58 1.79
CA PHE A 107 2.96 -2.35 3.03
C PHE A 107 1.53 -2.77 3.36
N LYS A 108 0.57 -1.85 3.25
CA LYS A 108 -0.85 -2.13 3.47
C LYS A 108 -1.37 -3.23 2.55
N ILE A 109 -0.99 -3.20 1.27
CA ILE A 109 -1.37 -4.25 0.31
C ILE A 109 -0.81 -5.60 0.75
N GLY A 110 0.47 -5.67 1.13
CA GLY A 110 1.08 -6.89 1.66
C GLY A 110 0.37 -7.42 2.91
N PHE A 111 0.05 -6.52 3.86
CA PHE A 111 -0.63 -6.87 5.10
C PHE A 111 -2.03 -7.48 4.85
N LEU A 112 -2.81 -6.88 3.95
CA LEU A 112 -4.12 -7.42 3.55
C LEU A 112 -4.00 -8.76 2.82
N LEU A 113 -2.95 -8.96 2.01
CA LEU A 113 -2.68 -10.25 1.37
C LEU A 113 -2.38 -11.35 2.39
N GLY A 114 -1.63 -11.05 3.46
CA GLY A 114 -1.36 -12.01 4.54
C GLY A 114 -2.65 -12.45 5.23
N PHE A 115 -3.48 -11.47 5.61
CA PHE A 115 -4.81 -11.72 6.16
C PHE A 115 -5.68 -12.59 5.27
N PHE A 116 -5.71 -12.28 3.98
CA PHE A 116 -6.48 -13.02 2.99
C PHE A 116 -6.02 -14.49 2.95
N ILE A 117 -4.72 -14.74 2.80
CA ILE A 117 -4.17 -16.10 2.71
C ILE A 117 -4.48 -16.92 3.97
N ASP A 118 -4.34 -16.33 5.16
CA ASP A 118 -4.64 -17.03 6.39
C ASP A 118 -6.14 -17.32 6.53
N ALA A 119 -7.01 -16.39 6.15
CA ALA A 119 -8.46 -16.62 6.12
C ALA A 119 -8.86 -17.76 5.16
N PHE A 120 -8.20 -17.87 4.00
CA PHE A 120 -8.42 -18.99 3.07
C PHE A 120 -7.98 -20.33 3.66
N LYS A 121 -6.89 -20.36 4.42
CA LYS A 121 -6.39 -21.59 5.07
C LYS A 121 -7.41 -22.20 6.05
N VAL A 122 -8.20 -21.37 6.73
CA VAL A 122 -9.19 -21.86 7.71
C VAL A 122 -10.52 -22.25 7.06
N GLY A 123 -10.73 -21.93 5.78
CA GLY A 123 -11.98 -22.14 5.05
C GLY A 123 -11.96 -23.27 4.01
N SER A 124 -10.81 -23.91 3.76
CA SER A 124 -10.63 -25.09 2.90
C SER A 124 -10.59 -26.38 3.74
#